data_AF-A0A6L7ZWG2-F1
#
_entry.id   AF-A0A6L7ZWG2-F1
#
_cell.length_a   1.000
_cell.length_b   1.000
_cell.length_c   1.000
_cell.angle_alpha   90.00
_cell.angle_beta   90.00
_cell.angle_gamma   90.00
#
_symmetry.space_group_name_H-M   'P 1'
#
loop_
_entity.id
_entity.type
_entity.pdbx_description
1 polymer ?
#
loop_
_entity_poly.entity_id
_entity_poly.type
_entity_poly.pdbx_seq_one_letter_code
_entity_poly.pdbx_strand_id
1 'polypeptide(L)'
;IYRACNDLGVPAVVTLGGLPGIPTPLRNSNPLALDIVAKRFPDLVLIASHGGWPFPLEMIAVAWRCENVYFENSFYHFAPGAEVLIEAANTMIGHKMLYASAYPFAPLGETLSRFRTLPFDAGVLDKVLFGNADRLLAQIAARAADAG
;
A
#
# COMPACT_ATOMS: atom_id res chain seq x y z
N ILE A 1 13.26 14.46 4.23
CA ILE A 1 12.74 13.45 3.29
C ILE A 1 11.29 13.78 2.91
N TYR A 2 10.28 13.54 3.76
CA TYR A 2 8.87 13.75 3.37
C TYR A 2 8.54 15.12 2.78
N ARG A 3 9.04 16.22 3.38
CA ARG A 3 8.91 17.55 2.80
C ARG A 3 9.49 17.63 1.38
N ALA A 4 10.69 17.11 1.16
CA ALA A 4 11.31 17.12 -0.16
C ALA A 4 10.51 16.27 -1.17
N CYS A 5 10.01 15.09 -0.77
CA CYS A 5 9.14 14.28 -1.63
C CYS A 5 7.84 15.04 -2.00
N ASN A 6 7.24 15.71 -1.02
CA ASN A 6 6.06 16.54 -1.22
C ASN A 6 6.33 17.67 -2.21
N ASP A 7 7.41 18.42 -2.00
CA ASP A 7 7.78 19.58 -2.82
C ASP A 7 8.16 19.18 -4.25
N LEU A 8 8.72 17.97 -4.44
CA LEU A 8 9.07 17.41 -5.75
C LEU A 8 7.93 16.61 -6.41
N GLY A 9 6.79 16.45 -5.74
CA GLY A 9 5.67 15.66 -6.26
C GLY A 9 5.95 14.16 -6.46
N VAL A 10 6.96 13.60 -5.78
CA VAL A 10 7.32 12.18 -5.87
C VAL A 10 6.74 11.37 -4.71
N PRO A 11 6.31 10.11 -4.92
CA PRO A 11 5.78 9.29 -3.85
C PRO A 11 6.87 8.86 -2.86
N ALA A 12 6.46 8.60 -1.62
CA ALA A 12 7.31 7.93 -0.64
C ALA A 12 6.75 6.53 -0.33
N VAL A 13 7.55 5.50 -0.62
CA VAL A 13 7.23 4.11 -0.25
C VAL A 13 7.86 3.82 1.11
N VAL A 14 7.05 3.37 2.06
CA VAL A 14 7.47 3.11 3.44
C VAL A 14 7.22 1.64 3.77
N THR A 15 8.29 0.92 4.09
CA THR A 15 8.24 -0.50 4.48
C THR A 15 7.64 -0.66 5.87
N LEU A 16 6.48 -1.33 5.95
CA LEU A 16 5.81 -1.67 7.20
C LEU A 16 5.65 -3.19 7.33
N GLY A 17 6.55 -3.87 8.04
CA GLY A 17 6.44 -5.33 8.17
C GLY A 17 7.13 -5.89 9.41
N GLY A 18 6.94 -7.18 9.63
CA GLY A 18 7.43 -7.89 10.81
C GLY A 18 8.37 -9.04 10.46
N LEU A 19 9.26 -8.86 9.47
CA LEU A 19 10.20 -9.93 9.11
C LEU A 19 11.05 -10.33 10.33
N PRO A 20 11.23 -11.64 10.59
CA PRO A 20 12.11 -12.10 11.65
C PRO A 20 13.55 -11.59 11.45
N GLY A 21 14.23 -11.26 12.55
CA GLY A 21 15.65 -10.87 12.54
C GLY A 21 15.91 -9.39 12.26
N ILE A 22 14.88 -8.56 12.03
CA ILE A 22 15.06 -7.10 11.95
C ILE A 22 15.23 -6.53 13.37
N PRO A 23 16.35 -5.85 13.69
CA PRO A 23 16.68 -5.39 15.05
C PRO A 23 15.96 -4.07 15.40
N THR A 24 14.70 -3.93 14.99
CA THR A 24 13.87 -2.76 15.29
C THR A 24 12.58 -3.19 15.97
N PRO A 25 12.04 -2.40 16.92
CA PRO A 25 10.76 -2.70 17.55
C PRO A 25 9.63 -2.86 16.53
N LEU A 26 8.81 -3.90 16.69
CA LEU A 26 7.67 -4.19 15.80
C LEU A 26 6.67 -3.02 15.70
N ARG A 27 6.52 -2.22 16.76
CA ARG A 27 5.67 -1.01 16.77
C ARG A 27 6.04 -0.01 15.66
N ASN A 28 7.28 -0.04 15.16
CA ASN A 28 7.72 0.85 14.09
C ASN A 28 7.06 0.52 12.74
N SER A 29 6.49 -0.66 12.60
CA SER A 29 5.73 -1.11 11.43
C SER A 29 4.24 -0.80 11.55
N ASN A 30 3.78 -0.17 12.64
CA ASN A 30 2.38 0.16 12.81
C ASN A 30 1.97 1.33 11.87
N PRO A 31 0.94 1.16 11.03
CA PRO A 31 0.47 2.17 10.07
C PRO A 31 0.06 3.52 10.67
N LEU A 32 -0.25 3.59 11.96
CA LEU A 32 -0.61 4.86 12.62
C LEU A 32 0.51 5.91 12.52
N ALA A 33 1.77 5.50 12.35
CA ALA A 33 2.86 6.43 12.06
C ALA A 33 2.67 7.17 10.72
N LEU A 34 2.02 6.54 9.73
CA LEU A 34 1.70 7.17 8.44
C LEU A 34 0.58 8.20 8.56
N ASP A 35 -0.39 8.04 9.47
CA ASP A 35 -1.44 9.06 9.70
C ASP A 35 -0.81 10.43 10.04
N ILE A 36 0.23 10.43 10.88
CA ILE A 36 0.95 11.65 11.27
C ILE A 36 1.58 12.34 10.05
N VAL A 37 2.22 11.56 9.17
CA VAL A 37 2.88 12.09 7.96
C VAL A 37 1.85 12.55 6.94
N ALA A 38 0.81 11.75 6.70
CA ALA A 38 -0.26 12.04 5.75
C ALA A 38 -1.00 13.34 6.08
N LYS A 39 -1.27 13.59 7.37
CA LYS A 39 -1.91 14.85 7.81
C LYS A 39 -0.99 16.06 7.68
N ARG A 40 0.33 15.87 7.82
CA ARG A 40 1.30 16.95 7.68
C ARG A 40 1.57 17.32 6.22
N PHE A 41 1.47 16.35 5.31
CA PHE A 41 1.74 16.51 3.89
C PHE A 41 0.58 15.91 3.08
N PRO A 42 -0.58 16.59 3.01
CA PRO A 42 -1.78 16.04 2.37
C PRO A 42 -1.61 15.78 0.87
N ASP A 43 -0.66 16.46 0.22
CA ASP A 43 -0.34 16.27 -1.20
C ASP A 43 0.69 15.18 -1.47
N LEU A 44 1.41 14.70 -0.45
CA LEU A 44 2.39 13.64 -0.59
C LEU A 44 1.71 12.29 -0.72
N VAL A 45 1.95 11.58 -1.83
CA VAL A 45 1.56 10.18 -1.97
C VAL A 45 2.43 9.30 -1.08
N LEU A 46 1.81 8.56 -0.18
CA LEU A 46 2.44 7.56 0.68
C LEU A 46 1.99 6.17 0.25
N ILE A 47 2.93 5.25 0.07
CA ILE A 47 2.64 3.84 -0.21
C ILE A 47 3.19 3.00 0.94
N ALA A 48 2.29 2.39 1.71
CA ALA A 48 2.63 1.47 2.77
C ALA A 48 2.94 0.09 2.16
N SER A 49 4.23 -0.24 2.13
CA SER A 49 4.68 -1.54 1.67
C SER A 49 4.44 -2.58 2.77
N HIS A 50 4.06 -3.80 2.37
CA HIS A 50 3.71 -4.94 3.24
C HIS A 50 2.42 -4.80 4.08
N GLY A 51 1.58 -3.82 3.76
CA GLY A 51 0.19 -3.76 4.22
C GLY A 51 0.04 -3.59 5.73
N GLY A 52 1.08 -3.10 6.40
CA GLY A 52 1.07 -2.88 7.83
C GLY A 52 1.09 -4.13 8.69
N TRP A 53 1.35 -5.33 8.12
CA TRP A 53 1.33 -6.58 8.90
C TRP A 53 2.31 -6.50 10.10
N PRO A 54 1.88 -6.85 11.32
CA PRO A 54 0.66 -7.57 11.71
C PRO A 54 -0.52 -6.68 12.18
N PHE A 55 -0.62 -5.44 11.69
CA PHE A 55 -1.64 -4.44 12.05
C PHE A 55 -2.59 -4.11 10.88
N PRO A 56 -3.29 -5.11 10.30
CA PRO A 56 -4.11 -4.88 9.11
C PRO A 56 -5.31 -3.97 9.37
N LEU A 57 -5.89 -3.99 10.57
CA LEU A 57 -7.02 -3.11 10.93
C LEU A 57 -6.60 -1.64 11.02
N GLU A 58 -5.42 -1.37 11.59
CA GLU A 58 -4.84 -0.04 11.58
C GLU A 58 -4.50 0.43 10.17
N MET A 59 -4.01 -0.47 9.30
CA MET A 59 -3.78 -0.14 7.89
C MET A 59 -5.10 0.25 7.20
N ILE A 60 -6.17 -0.49 7.43
CA ILE A 60 -7.51 -0.17 6.90
C ILE A 60 -7.97 1.21 7.40
N ALA A 61 -7.86 1.47 8.70
CA ALA A 61 -8.28 2.74 9.29
C ALA A 61 -7.49 3.93 8.71
N VAL A 62 -6.18 3.78 8.54
CA VAL A 62 -5.31 4.82 7.97
C VAL A 62 -5.64 5.04 6.49
N ALA A 63 -5.75 3.97 5.69
CA ALA A 63 -6.09 4.07 4.27
C ALA A 63 -7.48 4.66 4.05
N TRP A 64 -8.45 4.34 4.91
CA TRP A 64 -9.78 4.95 4.86
C TRP A 64 -9.73 6.44 5.18
N ARG A 65 -9.03 6.85 6.24
CA ARG A 65 -9.02 8.23 6.73
C ARG A 65 -8.12 9.18 5.92
N CYS A 66 -7.08 8.66 5.27
CA CYS A 66 -6.10 9.46 4.54
C CYS A 66 -6.20 9.21 3.04
N GLU A 67 -6.58 10.25 2.28
CA GLU A 67 -6.73 10.15 0.82
C GLU A 67 -5.44 9.86 0.07
N ASN A 68 -4.32 10.28 0.65
CA ASN A 68 -2.99 10.17 0.07
C ASN A 68 -2.21 8.93 0.55
N VAL A 69 -2.85 7.98 1.24
CA VAL A 69 -2.23 6.73 1.69
C VAL A 69 -2.74 5.54 0.89
N TYR A 70 -1.83 4.90 0.16
CA TYR A 70 -2.01 3.68 -0.60
C TYR A 70 -1.24 2.55 0.07
N PHE A 71 -1.52 1.29 -0.28
CA PHE A 71 -0.81 0.16 0.31
C PHE A 71 -0.75 -1.03 -0.62
N GLU A 72 0.23 -1.89 -0.40
CA GLU A 72 0.33 -3.23 -0.96
C GLU A 72 0.75 -4.18 0.16
N ASN A 73 0.30 -5.43 0.15
CA ASN A 73 0.62 -6.42 1.19
C ASN A 73 1.55 -7.55 0.75
N SER A 74 2.05 -7.54 -0.49
CA SER A 74 3.06 -8.44 -1.07
C SER A 74 3.40 -9.72 -0.32
N PHE A 75 4.48 -9.71 0.48
CA PHE A 75 4.99 -10.90 1.18
C PHE A 75 3.96 -11.50 2.15
N TYR A 76 3.01 -10.69 2.60
CA TYR A 76 1.96 -11.02 3.57
C TYR A 76 0.58 -11.20 2.93
N HIS A 77 0.50 -11.43 1.62
CA HIS A 77 -0.77 -11.73 0.91
C HIS A 77 -1.65 -12.76 1.62
N PHE A 78 -1.03 -13.77 2.19
CA PHE A 78 -1.69 -14.92 2.82
C PHE A 78 -1.31 -15.10 4.29
N ALA A 79 -0.75 -14.06 4.92
CA ALA A 79 -0.44 -14.12 6.35
C ALA A 79 -1.73 -14.11 7.18
N PRO A 80 -1.74 -14.66 8.41
CA PRO A 80 -2.89 -14.59 9.29
C PRO A 80 -3.35 -13.13 9.49
N GLY A 81 -4.65 -12.89 9.33
CA GLY A 81 -5.27 -11.57 9.43
C GLY A 81 -5.20 -10.74 8.14
N ALA A 82 -4.57 -11.21 7.05
CA ALA A 82 -4.53 -10.49 5.79
C ALA A 82 -5.89 -10.48 5.05
N GLU A 83 -6.76 -11.44 5.35
CA GLU A 83 -8.09 -11.58 4.75
C GLU A 83 -8.97 -10.33 4.93
N VAL A 84 -8.82 -9.61 6.05
CA VAL A 84 -9.59 -8.38 6.31
C VAL A 84 -9.21 -7.25 5.34
N LEU A 85 -8.01 -7.28 4.76
CA LEU A 85 -7.62 -6.33 3.71
C LEU A 85 -8.40 -6.58 2.41
N ILE A 86 -8.75 -7.84 2.12
CA ILE A 86 -9.55 -8.21 0.95
C ILE A 86 -11.01 -7.78 1.16
N GLU A 87 -11.56 -8.04 2.35
CA GLU A 87 -12.87 -7.53 2.74
C GLU A 87 -12.95 -6.00 2.63
N ALA A 88 -11.94 -5.29 3.14
CA ALA A 88 -11.87 -3.84 3.06
C ALA A 88 -11.66 -3.35 1.61
N ALA A 89 -10.92 -4.08 0.78
CA ALA A 89 -10.75 -3.77 -0.63
C ALA A 89 -12.09 -3.86 -1.39
N ASN A 90 -12.88 -4.89 -1.12
CA ASN A 90 -14.20 -5.05 -1.73
C ASN A 90 -15.19 -3.96 -1.31
N THR A 91 -15.10 -3.48 -0.07
CA THR A 91 -16.14 -2.63 0.52
C THR A 91 -15.81 -1.14 0.54
N MET A 92 -14.57 -0.75 0.81
CA MET A 92 -14.27 0.62 1.23
C MET A 92 -12.98 1.22 0.66
N ILE A 93 -11.89 0.45 0.55
CA ILE A 93 -10.55 0.98 0.22
C ILE A 93 -9.91 0.32 -1.02
N GLY A 94 -10.68 -0.41 -1.83
CA GLY A 94 -10.15 -1.14 -2.99
C GLY A 94 -9.41 -0.29 -4.02
N HIS A 95 -9.72 1.00 -4.11
CA HIS A 95 -9.04 1.96 -4.99
C HIS A 95 -7.66 2.44 -4.47
N LYS A 96 -7.29 2.06 -3.24
CA LYS A 96 -6.02 2.38 -2.56
C LYS A 96 -5.09 1.17 -2.42
N MET A 97 -5.60 -0.04 -2.64
CA MET A 97 -4.81 -1.27 -2.62
C MET A 97 -4.10 -1.49 -3.96
N LEU A 98 -2.82 -1.81 -3.91
CA LEU A 98 -1.96 -2.10 -5.06
C LEU A 98 -1.46 -3.55 -4.98
N TYR A 99 -1.24 -4.18 -6.13
CA TYR A 99 -0.57 -5.46 -6.21
C TYR A 99 0.96 -5.30 -6.26
N ALA A 100 1.67 -6.12 -5.49
CA ALA A 100 3.11 -6.32 -5.59
C ALA A 100 3.45 -7.77 -5.25
N SER A 101 4.51 -8.31 -5.86
CA SER A 101 4.91 -9.72 -5.70
C SER A 101 5.91 -9.96 -4.58
N ALA A 102 6.63 -8.93 -4.10
CA ALA A 102 7.83 -9.04 -3.28
C ALA A 102 8.97 -9.88 -3.92
N TYR A 103 9.05 -9.98 -5.25
CA TYR A 103 10.22 -10.58 -5.90
C TYR A 103 11.51 -9.85 -5.46
N PRO A 104 12.61 -10.57 -5.13
CA PRO A 104 12.85 -12.01 -5.34
C PRO A 104 12.41 -12.94 -4.19
N PHE A 105 11.78 -12.42 -3.13
CA PHE A 105 11.36 -13.23 -1.98
C PHE A 105 10.20 -14.19 -2.30
N ALA A 106 9.38 -13.87 -3.32
CA ALA A 106 8.36 -14.77 -3.84
C ALA A 106 8.37 -14.83 -5.38
N PRO A 107 8.17 -16.00 -6.01
CA PRO A 107 8.18 -16.14 -7.47
C PRO A 107 7.03 -15.39 -8.15
N LEU A 108 7.33 -14.64 -9.21
CA LEU A 108 6.35 -13.77 -9.89
C LEU A 108 5.08 -14.51 -10.36
N GLY A 109 5.26 -15.60 -11.10
CA GLY A 109 4.14 -16.33 -11.73
C GLY A 109 3.27 -17.07 -10.70
N GLU A 110 3.89 -17.69 -9.69
CA GLU A 110 3.18 -18.40 -8.63
C GLU A 110 2.41 -17.43 -7.74
N THR A 111 3.06 -16.35 -7.28
CA THR A 111 2.42 -15.32 -6.45
C THR A 111 1.23 -14.69 -7.16
N LEU A 112 1.36 -14.34 -8.44
CA LEU A 112 0.24 -13.78 -9.21
C LEU A 112 -0.90 -14.78 -9.37
N SER A 113 -0.57 -16.05 -9.67
CA SER A 113 -1.58 -17.10 -9.85
C SER A 113 -2.37 -17.33 -8.57
N ARG A 114 -1.70 -17.34 -7.42
CA ARG A 114 -2.35 -17.46 -6.10
C ARG A 114 -3.11 -16.20 -5.72
N PHE A 115 -2.59 -15.01 -5.99
CA PHE A 115 -3.28 -13.75 -5.67
C PHE A 115 -4.62 -13.65 -6.39
N ARG A 116 -4.71 -14.14 -7.63
CA ARG A 116 -5.95 -14.21 -8.42
C ARG A 116 -7.03 -15.12 -7.83
N THR A 117 -6.69 -16.01 -6.89
CA THR A 117 -7.69 -16.88 -6.23
C THR A 117 -8.29 -16.24 -4.98
N LEU A 118 -7.85 -15.04 -4.58
CA LEU A 118 -8.42 -14.33 -3.45
C LEU A 118 -9.86 -13.86 -3.77
N PRO A 119 -10.75 -13.80 -2.78
CA PRO A 119 -12.18 -13.53 -2.98
C PRO A 119 -12.47 -12.03 -3.21
N PHE A 120 -11.90 -11.46 -4.27
CA PHE A 120 -12.21 -10.10 -4.70
C PHE A 120 -13.53 -10.05 -5.47
N ASP A 121 -14.31 -8.99 -5.24
CA ASP A 121 -15.53 -8.71 -6.00
C ASP A 121 -15.21 -8.33 -7.45
N ALA A 122 -16.23 -8.41 -8.32
CA ALA A 122 -16.11 -8.10 -9.73
C ALA A 122 -15.49 -6.71 -9.97
N GLY A 123 -14.39 -6.67 -10.73
CA GLY A 123 -13.67 -5.45 -11.07
C GLY A 123 -12.79 -4.86 -9.95
N VAL A 124 -12.83 -5.39 -8.72
CA VAL A 124 -11.89 -4.98 -7.65
C VAL A 124 -10.51 -5.55 -7.94
N LEU A 125 -10.42 -6.83 -8.33
CA LEU A 125 -9.15 -7.47 -8.67
C LEU A 125 -8.39 -6.73 -9.78
N ASP A 126 -9.07 -6.32 -10.85
CA ASP A 126 -8.42 -5.61 -11.97
C ASP A 126 -7.89 -4.23 -11.56
N LYS A 127 -8.61 -3.54 -10.67
CA LYS A 127 -8.14 -2.28 -10.07
C LYS A 127 -6.87 -2.52 -9.25
N VAL A 128 -6.87 -3.53 -8.39
CA VAL A 128 -5.73 -3.85 -7.52
C VAL A 128 -4.51 -4.32 -8.34
N LEU A 129 -4.72 -5.16 -9.35
CA LEU A 129 -3.65 -5.69 -10.21
C LEU A 129 -3.02 -4.62 -11.11
N PHE A 130 -3.78 -3.61 -11.54
CA PHE A 130 -3.30 -2.64 -12.51
C PHE A 130 -3.91 -1.25 -12.35
N GLY A 131 -5.24 -1.13 -12.39
CA GLY A 131 -5.90 0.17 -12.59
C GLY A 131 -5.56 1.24 -11.54
N ASN A 132 -5.33 0.83 -10.29
CA ASN A 132 -4.94 1.76 -9.23
C ASN A 132 -3.51 2.28 -9.42
N ALA A 133 -2.58 1.40 -9.77
CA ALA A 133 -1.19 1.77 -10.01
C ALA A 133 -1.06 2.66 -11.26
N ASP A 134 -1.76 2.31 -12.33
CA ASP A 134 -1.81 3.10 -13.57
C ASP A 134 -2.28 4.54 -13.31
N ARG A 135 -3.44 4.68 -12.63
CA ARG A 135 -3.98 5.99 -12.23
C ARG A 135 -2.99 6.77 -11.35
N LEU A 136 -2.37 6.12 -10.38
CA LEU A 136 -1.45 6.78 -9.44
C LEU A 136 -0.18 7.27 -10.15
N LEU A 137 0.40 6.44 -11.02
CA LEU A 137 1.58 6.80 -11.81
C LEU A 137 1.27 7.94 -12.79
N ALA A 138 0.09 7.94 -13.43
CA ALA A 138 -0.34 9.04 -14.27
C ALA A 138 -0.47 10.37 -13.49
N GLN A 139 -1.02 10.33 -12.28
CA GLN A 139 -1.12 11.50 -11.40
C GLN A 139 0.26 12.05 -11.00
N ILE A 140 1.19 11.16 -10.66
CA ILE A 140 2.57 11.53 -10.31
C ILE A 140 3.26 12.16 -11.52
N ALA A 141 3.12 11.57 -12.71
CA ALA A 141 3.71 12.08 -13.95
C ALA A 141 3.18 13.48 -14.30
N ALA A 142 1.87 13.71 -14.17
CA ALA A 142 1.27 15.02 -14.42
C ALA A 142 1.82 16.10 -13.47
N ARG A 143 1.92 15.80 -12.17
CA ARG A 143 2.47 16.75 -11.18
C ARG A 143 3.94 17.08 -11.41
N ALA A 144 4.73 16.11 -11.86
CA ALA A 144 6.13 16.34 -12.21
C ALA A 144 6.29 17.26 -13.42
N ALA A 145 5.34 17.26 -14.36
CA ALA A 145 5.34 18.15 -15.51
C ALA A 145 4.98 19.60 -15.15
N ASP A 146 4.11 19.82 -14.15
CA ASP A 146 3.70 21.15 -13.69
C ASP A 146 4.77 21.86 -12.82
N ALA A 147 5.76 21.13 -12.32
CA ALA A 147 6.81 21.64 -11.44
C ALA A 147 8.08 22.13 -12.17
N GLY A 148 8.12 22.02 -13.51
CA GLY A 148 9.25 22.45 -14.36
C GLY A 148 8.91 23.71 -15.17
#